data_AF-A0A645CH91-F1
#
_entry.id   AF-A0A645CH91-F1
#
_cell.length_a   1.000
_cell.length_b   1.000
_cell.length_c   1.000
_cell.angle_alpha   90.00
_cell.angle_beta   90.00
_cell.angle_gamma   90.00
#
_symmetry.space_group_name_H-M   'P 1'
#
loop_
_entity.id
_entity.type
_entity.pdbx_description
1 polymer ?
#
loop_
_entity_poly.entity_id
_entity_poly.type
_entity_poly.pdbx_seq_one_letter_code
_entity_poly.pdbx_strand_id
1 'polypeptide(L)' 'MNGQMKNYNSKEAKQKDIAVQAFIKEINPYKAKPSLGIDLRALSKYVKDTNQSVSALSPERINSFSLKNNKDHH' A
#
# COMPACT_ATOMS: atom_id res chain seq x y z
N MET A 1 9.89 43.14 25.35
CA MET A 1 9.45 42.77 23.98
C MET A 1 8.14 42.02 24.10
N ASN A 2 7.00 42.66 23.79
CA ASN A 2 5.68 42.01 23.81
C ASN A 2 5.29 41.65 22.38
N GLY A 3 5.70 40.47 21.93
CA GLY A 3 5.24 39.91 20.65
C GLY A 3 3.83 39.37 20.82
N GLN A 4 2.82 40.05 20.27
CA GLN A 4 1.46 39.53 20.21
C GLN A 4 1.47 38.23 19.39
N MET A 5 1.22 37.09 20.03
CA MET A 5 0.95 35.84 19.33
C MET A 5 -0.31 36.04 18.48
N LYS A 6 -0.16 36.01 17.15
CA LYS A 6 -1.28 35.99 16.23
C LYS A 6 -2.05 34.68 16.44
N ASN A 7 -3.26 34.77 16.98
CA ASN A 7 -4.17 33.65 17.05
C ASN A 7 -4.62 33.29 15.64
N TYR A 8 -3.93 32.35 14.99
CA TYR A 8 -4.35 31.71 13.75
C TYR A 8 -5.50 30.73 14.03
N ASN A 9 -6.62 31.25 14.52
CA ASN A 9 -7.85 30.48 14.69
C ASN A 9 -8.78 30.77 13.52
N SER A 10 -8.32 30.54 12.28
CA SER A 10 -9.18 30.58 11.11
C SER A 10 -9.72 29.17 10.86
N LYS A 11 -11.02 29.00 11.08
CA LYS A 11 -11.77 27.80 10.64
C LYS A 11 -11.49 27.45 9.17
N GLU A 12 -11.13 28.46 8.37
CA GLU A 12 -10.68 28.34 6.98
C GLU A 12 -9.34 27.60 6.80
N ALA A 13 -8.37 27.76 7.70
CA ALA A 13 -7.11 27.00 7.64
C ALA A 13 -7.36 25.50 7.90
N LYS A 14 -8.23 25.18 8.87
CA LYS A 14 -8.66 23.80 9.13
C LYS A 14 -9.40 23.18 7.93
N GLN A 15 -10.23 23.95 7.22
CA GLN A 15 -10.93 23.46 6.02
C GLN A 15 -9.96 23.22 4.86
N LYS A 16 -8.98 24.11 4.65
CA LYS A 16 -7.91 23.91 3.67
C LYS A 16 -7.06 22.69 3.98
N ASP A 17 -6.74 22.46 5.26
CA ASP A 17 -6.03 21.25 5.70
C ASP A 17 -6.87 19.98 5.46
N ILE A 18 -8.19 20.03 5.69
CA ILE A 18 -9.08 18.90 5.38
C ILE A 18 -9.10 18.62 3.87
N ALA A 19 -9.19 19.65 3.03
CA ALA A 19 -9.19 19.51 1.57
C ALA A 19 -7.85 18.97 1.05
N VAL A 20 -6.72 19.46 1.58
CA VAL A 20 -5.38 18.96 1.27
C VAL A 20 -5.20 17.52 1.72
N GLN A 21 -5.68 17.16 2.92
CA GLN A 21 -5.66 15.77 3.38
C GLN A 21 -6.56 14.85 2.54
N ALA A 22 -7.71 15.33 2.06
CA ALA A 22 -8.57 14.58 1.15
C ALA A 22 -7.89 14.36 -0.21
N PHE A 23 -7.27 15.39 -0.77
CA PHE A 23 -6.49 15.31 -2.01
C PHE A 23 -5.29 14.36 -1.88
N ILE A 24 -4.55 14.45 -0.78
CA ILE A 24 -3.47 13.49 -0.47
C ILE A 24 -4.03 12.07 -0.37
N LYS A 25 -5.18 11.85 0.29
CA LYS A 25 -5.82 10.51 0.36
C LYS A 25 -6.34 9.99 -0.99
N GLU A 26 -6.69 10.88 -1.92
CA GLU A 26 -7.13 10.52 -3.26
C GLU A 26 -5.94 10.14 -4.15
N ILE A 27 -4.86 10.92 -4.06
CA ILE A 27 -3.67 10.77 -4.91
C ILE A 27 -2.64 9.82 -4.31
N ASN A 28 -2.76 9.45 -3.03
CA ASN A 28 -1.80 8.59 -2.36
C ASN A 28 -1.54 7.31 -3.18
N PRO A 29 -0.38 7.19 -3.83
CA PRO A 29 -0.05 6.02 -4.65
C PRO A 29 0.16 4.76 -3.79
N TYR A 30 0.22 4.94 -2.47
CA TYR A 30 0.30 3.90 -1.45
C TYR A 30 -1.07 3.55 -0.84
N LYS A 31 -2.18 4.07 -1.38
CA LYS A 31 -3.53 3.61 -1.04
C LYS A 31 -3.67 2.16 -1.51
N ALA A 32 -3.19 1.27 -0.65
CA ALA A 32 -3.16 -0.18 -0.74
C ALA A 32 -3.42 -0.70 -2.15
N LYS A 33 -2.39 -0.70 -3.02
CA LYS A 33 -2.39 -1.65 -4.12
C LYS A 33 -2.71 -3.00 -3.48
N PRO A 34 -3.75 -3.72 -3.92
CA PRO A 34 -4.05 -5.02 -3.33
C PRO A 34 -2.75 -5.80 -3.39
N SER A 35 -2.23 -6.22 -2.23
CA SER A 35 -1.15 -7.19 -2.22
C SER A 35 -1.67 -8.31 -3.10
N LEU A 36 -0.93 -8.72 -4.13
CA LEU A 36 -1.38 -9.71 -5.11
C LEU A 36 -1.74 -11.07 -4.47
N GLY A 37 -1.64 -11.18 -3.14
CA GLY A 37 -1.94 -12.37 -2.39
C GLY A 37 -0.94 -13.46 -2.71
N ILE A 38 0.28 -13.10 -3.15
CA ILE A 38 1.33 -14.00 -3.59
C ILE A 38 2.61 -13.71 -2.79
N ASP A 39 3.23 -14.77 -2.29
CA ASP A 39 4.55 -14.73 -1.67
C ASP A 39 5.62 -14.61 -2.75
N LEU A 40 5.96 -13.35 -3.08
CA LEU A 40 6.98 -13.04 -4.08
C LEU A 40 8.36 -13.59 -3.72
N ARG A 41 8.66 -13.79 -2.43
CA ARG A 41 9.95 -14.33 -1.99
C ARG A 41 10.04 -15.81 -2.30
N ALA A 42 8.98 -16.56 -1.99
CA ALA A 42 8.90 -17.97 -2.33
C ALA A 42 8.90 -18.19 -3.86
N LEU A 43 8.13 -17.38 -4.60
CA LEU A 43 8.12 -17.41 -6.07
C LEU A 43 9.51 -17.10 -6.67
N SER A 44 10.18 -16.06 -6.17
CA SER A 44 11.52 -15.67 -6.65
C SER A 44 12.56 -16.76 -6.37
N LYS A 45 12.51 -17.39 -5.20
CA LYS A 45 13.39 -18.52 -4.87
C LYS A 45 13.15 -19.70 -5.82
N TYR A 46 11.90 -20.06 -6.04
CA TYR A 46 11.55 -21.16 -6.94
C TYR A 46 12.08 -20.93 -8.36
N VAL A 47 11.83 -19.76 -8.94
CA VAL A 47 12.32 -19.37 -10.28
C VAL A 47 13.83 -19.48 -10.39
N LYS A 48 14.56 -19.07 -9.33
CA LYS A 48 16.02 -19.19 -9.26
C LYS A 48 16.46 -20.65 -9.20
N ASP A 49 15.81 -21.46 -8.36
CA ASP A 49 16.18 -22.86 -8.15
C ASP A 49 15.85 -23.72 -9.39
N THR A 50 14.79 -23.37 -10.15
CA THR A 50 14.38 -24.11 -11.36
C THR A 50 14.92 -23.52 -12.66
N ASN A 51 15.61 -22.37 -12.62
CA ASN A 51 16.08 -21.62 -13.78
C ASN A 51 14.97 -21.36 -14.84
N GLN A 52 13.74 -21.12 -14.38
CA GLN A 52 12.58 -20.88 -15.24
C GLN A 52 12.10 -19.43 -15.10
N SER A 53 11.78 -18.77 -16.20
CA SER A 53 11.14 -17.44 -16.14
C SER A 53 9.77 -17.52 -15.48
N VAL A 54 9.38 -16.48 -14.72
CA VAL A 54 8.01 -16.33 -14.18
C VAL A 54 6.97 -16.42 -15.29
N SER A 55 7.27 -15.87 -16.48
CA SER A 55 6.36 -15.91 -17.63
C SER A 55 6.15 -17.29 -18.24
N ALA A 56 7.01 -18.26 -17.90
CA ALA A 56 6.90 -19.65 -18.34
C ALA A 56 6.13 -20.52 -17.34
N LEU A 57 5.76 -19.99 -16.17
CA LEU A 57 5.00 -20.71 -15.17
C LEU A 57 3.51 -20.69 -15.53
N SER A 58 2.84 -21.82 -15.30
CA SER A 58 1.38 -21.87 -15.43
C SER A 58 0.70 -21.03 -14.32
N PRO A 59 -0.51 -20.50 -14.57
CA PRO A 59 -1.27 -19.78 -13.56
C PRO A 59 -1.49 -20.57 -12.27
N GLU A 60 -1.75 -21.87 -12.36
CA GLU A 60 -1.93 -22.76 -11.21
C GLU A 60 -0.66 -22.81 -10.35
N ARG A 61 0.52 -22.82 -11.01
CA ARG A 61 1.80 -22.82 -10.30
C ARG A 61 2.03 -21.49 -9.59
N ILE A 62 1.71 -20.37 -10.21
CA ILE A 62 1.79 -19.04 -9.58
C ILE A 62 0.83 -18.96 -8.37
N ASN A 63 -0.39 -19.49 -8.51
CA ASN A 63 -1.39 -19.51 -7.45
C ASN A 63 -0.98 -20.38 -6.24
N SER A 64 -0.08 -21.35 -6.43
CA SER A 64 0.45 -22.15 -5.31
C SER A 64 1.28 -21.33 -4.32
N PHE A 65 1.79 -20.16 -4.74
CA PHE A 65 2.49 -19.21 -3.87
C PHE A 65 1.55 -18.23 -3.18
N SER A 66 0.24 -18.48 -3.18
CA SER A 66 -0.69 -17.54 -2.58
C SER A 66 -0.47 -17.42 -1.06
N LEU A 67 -0.31 -16.19 -0.59
CA LEU A 67 -0.31 -15.86 0.83
C LEU A 67 -1.71 -16.14 1.35
N LYS A 68 -1.86 -17.16 2.20
CA LYS A 68 -3.07 -17.35 2.97
C LYS A 68 -3.32 -16.06 3.76
N ASN A 69 -4.35 -15.32 3.39
CA ASN A 69 -4.83 -14.25 4.23
C ASN A 69 -5.35 -14.92 5.51
N ASN A 70 -4.58 -14.85 6.59
CA ASN A 70 -5.05 -15.20 7.94
C ASN A 70 -6.06 -14.15 8.42
N LYS A 71 -7.16 -13.95 7.68
CA LYS A 71 -8.29 -13.13 8.09
C LYS A 71 -9.49 -13.97 8.56
N ASP A 72 -9.33 -15.29 8.65
CA ASP A 72 -10.32 -16.21 9.24
C ASP A 72 -9.90 -16.71 10.63
N HIS A 73 -9.37 -15.82 11.48
CA HIS A 73 -9.26 -16.10 12.91
C HIS A 73 -9.89 -14.96 13.71
N HIS A 74 -11.17 -15.22 14.06
CA HIS A 74 -11.97 -14.69 15.17
C HIS A 74 -12.29 -13.19 15.24
#